data_AF-D9THF2-F1
#
_entry.id   AF-D9THF2-F1
#
_cell.length_a   1.000
_cell.length_b   1.000
_cell.length_c   1.000
_cell.angle_alpha   90.00
_cell.angle_beta   90.00
_cell.angle_gamma   90.00
#
_symmetry.space_group_name_H-M   'P 1'
#
loop_
_entity.id
_entity.type
_entity.pdbx_description
1 polymer ?
#
loop_
_entity_poly.entity_id
_entity_poly.type
_entity_poly.pdbx_seq_one_letter_code
_entity_poly.pdbx_strand_id
1 'polypeptide(L)'
;MKLKRSVKLFFVFVVILSFVISSVAYSQTNSGLLIKAGSAYLQAQNAKTVDEEIRIDLRFSLGKNAKEEDKILEEFLKKMYIKTRVVSDIVKQEANMTLSFYYNNKQIITGSIYANKELAVYNFPQIYSKPLYVKLSDAYKNMPVKIDVEKYTKLFDIKANKQLQDLVASYAPVLMPQLTAAAKFSDKKVDVVFSNGKKQSCDEIIFEFNKNSSIEILKTILTKAANDAKTKEFILQLTKLILEDYKASLQSNMQSQEELNIPDLDVNEVMGLINQNYTQTINEAVYSIDELKPQIPPFTLQYRMMIDDKNNLKGERLYFYLKDSNDFKIMIDIKGVINSLNANIKVQKIDISNGADMTKLTEKDFEIMQKNLENILKKLGLPMVGTKM
;
A
#
# COMPACT_ATOMS: atom_id res chain seq x y z
N MET A 1 -5.62 3.81 22.76
CA MET A 1 -6.90 4.12 22.08
C MET A 1 -6.74 4.78 20.71
N LYS A 2 -5.82 5.74 20.51
CA LYS A 2 -5.56 6.40 19.21
C LYS A 2 -5.03 5.45 18.11
N LEU A 3 -4.12 4.53 18.44
CA LEU A 3 -3.53 3.58 17.48
C LEU A 3 -4.55 2.57 16.90
N LYS A 4 -5.48 2.05 17.72
CA LYS A 4 -6.58 1.17 17.26
C LYS A 4 -7.56 1.90 16.33
N ARG A 5 -7.77 3.21 16.51
CA ARG A 5 -8.57 4.05 15.59
C ARG A 5 -7.84 4.27 14.27
N SER A 6 -6.53 4.53 14.30
CA SER A 6 -5.70 4.75 13.12
C SER A 6 -5.55 3.51 12.22
N VAL A 7 -5.41 2.32 12.81
CA VAL A 7 -5.34 1.06 12.03
C VAL A 7 -6.69 0.72 11.39
N LYS A 8 -7.81 0.93 12.10
CA LYS A 8 -9.17 0.78 11.54
C LYS A 8 -9.40 1.75 10.38
N LEU A 9 -8.99 3.01 10.51
CA LEU A 9 -9.06 4.01 9.44
C LEU A 9 -8.17 3.66 8.25
N PHE A 10 -6.97 3.09 8.48
CA PHE A 10 -6.08 2.66 7.41
C PHE A 10 -6.64 1.46 6.64
N PHE A 11 -7.16 0.43 7.32
CA PHE A 11 -7.82 -0.71 6.66
C PHE A 11 -9.07 -0.28 5.89
N VAL A 12 -9.91 0.57 6.49
CA VAL A 12 -11.09 1.14 5.82
C VAL A 12 -10.66 1.97 4.61
N PHE A 13 -9.60 2.78 4.71
CA PHE A 13 -9.07 3.57 3.60
C PHE A 13 -8.52 2.69 2.47
N VAL A 14 -7.76 1.63 2.78
CA VAL A 14 -7.23 0.70 1.77
C VAL A 14 -8.35 -0.09 1.09
N VAL A 15 -9.33 -0.58 1.85
CA VAL A 15 -10.51 -1.25 1.31
C VAL A 15 -11.30 -0.30 0.41
N ILE A 16 -11.54 0.93 0.86
CA ILE A 16 -12.22 1.98 0.10
C ILE A 16 -11.47 2.33 -1.19
N LEU A 17 -10.16 2.54 -1.11
CA LEU A 17 -9.33 2.84 -2.26
C LEU A 17 -9.35 1.68 -3.25
N SER A 18 -9.33 0.43 -2.75
CA SER A 18 -9.42 -0.78 -3.58
C SER A 18 -10.79 -0.90 -4.27
N PHE A 19 -11.88 -0.58 -3.57
CA PHE A 19 -13.23 -0.52 -4.15
C PHE A 19 -13.37 0.60 -5.18
N VAL A 20 -12.82 1.78 -4.90
CA VAL A 20 -12.82 2.94 -5.81
C VAL A 20 -12.06 2.61 -7.09
N ILE A 21 -10.85 2.08 -7.00
CA ILE A 21 -10.02 1.74 -8.15
C ILE A 21 -10.65 0.56 -8.94
N SER A 22 -11.20 -0.44 -8.25
CA SER A 22 -11.90 -1.55 -8.92
C SER A 22 -13.19 -1.09 -9.62
N SER A 23 -13.88 -0.08 -9.09
CA SER A 23 -15.06 0.52 -9.74
C SER A 23 -14.68 1.24 -11.03
N VAL A 24 -13.50 1.87 -11.10
CA VAL A 24 -12.95 2.46 -12.34
C VAL A 24 -12.75 1.40 -13.42
N ALA A 25 -12.24 0.23 -13.05
CA ALA A 25 -12.05 -0.90 -13.97
C ALA A 25 -13.37 -1.43 -14.55
N TYR A 26 -14.47 -1.34 -13.81
CA TYR A 26 -15.81 -1.79 -14.23
C TYR A 26 -16.61 -0.75 -15.04
N SER A 27 -16.10 0.48 -15.25
CA SER A 27 -16.80 1.48 -16.06
C SER A 27 -16.82 1.10 -17.54
N GLN A 28 -18.00 0.76 -18.05
CA GLN A 28 -18.21 0.61 -19.49
C GLN A 28 -19.11 1.69 -20.11
N THR A 29 -19.67 2.65 -19.36
CA THR A 29 -20.85 3.37 -19.90
C THR A 29 -21.02 4.89 -19.70
N ASN A 30 -20.24 5.64 -18.91
CA ASN A 30 -20.60 7.06 -18.63
C ASN A 30 -19.54 8.15 -18.93
N SER A 31 -18.26 7.81 -19.17
CA SER A 31 -17.23 8.80 -19.52
C SER A 31 -16.10 8.13 -20.31
N GLY A 32 -15.75 8.69 -21.48
CA GLY A 32 -14.65 8.18 -22.31
C GLY A 32 -13.30 8.16 -21.58
N LEU A 33 -13.09 9.08 -20.62
CA LEU A 33 -11.89 9.13 -19.79
C LEU A 33 -11.82 7.96 -18.81
N LEU A 34 -12.94 7.63 -18.15
CA LEU A 34 -12.98 6.51 -17.21
C LEU A 34 -12.85 5.16 -17.92
N ILE A 35 -13.40 5.04 -19.14
CA ILE A 35 -13.21 3.84 -19.98
C ILE A 35 -11.73 3.67 -20.34
N LYS A 36 -11.06 4.75 -20.76
CA LYS A 36 -9.62 4.71 -21.08
C LYS A 36 -8.77 4.36 -19.85
N ALA A 37 -9.03 5.01 -18.72
CA ALA A 37 -8.35 4.71 -17.45
C ALA A 37 -8.58 3.27 -16.98
N GLY A 38 -9.83 2.81 -17.01
CA GLY A 38 -10.21 1.44 -16.62
C GLY A 38 -9.57 0.38 -17.52
N SER A 39 -9.54 0.61 -18.83
CA SER A 39 -8.88 -0.30 -19.79
C SER A 39 -7.39 -0.41 -19.54
N ALA A 40 -6.70 0.73 -19.35
CA ALA A 40 -5.27 0.76 -19.06
C ALA A 40 -4.94 0.06 -17.73
N TYR A 41 -5.77 0.27 -16.71
CA TYR A 41 -5.62 -0.37 -15.41
C TYR A 41 -5.85 -1.89 -15.48
N LEU A 42 -6.91 -2.33 -16.15
CA LEU A 42 -7.19 -3.76 -16.37
C LEU A 42 -6.06 -4.45 -17.12
N GLN A 43 -5.46 -3.77 -18.10
CA GLN A 43 -4.31 -4.31 -18.81
C GLN A 43 -3.12 -4.52 -17.87
N ALA A 44 -2.78 -3.51 -17.06
CA ALA A 44 -1.70 -3.60 -16.08
C ALA A 44 -1.95 -4.73 -15.06
N GLN A 45 -3.18 -4.86 -14.54
CA GLN A 45 -3.57 -5.94 -13.63
C GLN A 45 -3.55 -7.35 -14.25
N ASN A 46 -3.61 -7.46 -15.58
CA ASN A 46 -3.56 -8.73 -16.30
C ASN A 46 -2.14 -9.03 -16.85
N ALA A 47 -1.15 -8.19 -16.55
CA ALA A 47 0.21 -8.44 -16.95
C ALA A 47 0.77 -9.69 -16.25
N LYS A 48 1.43 -10.55 -17.02
CA LYS A 48 2.15 -11.74 -16.53
C LYS A 48 3.54 -11.38 -16.02
N THR A 49 4.12 -10.33 -16.60
CA THR A 49 5.43 -9.80 -16.23
C THR A 49 5.38 -8.27 -16.18
N VAL A 50 6.09 -7.67 -15.23
CA VAL A 50 6.13 -6.22 -15.02
C VAL A 50 7.58 -5.78 -14.77
N ASP A 51 8.00 -4.69 -15.40
CA ASP A 51 9.21 -3.95 -15.07
C ASP A 51 8.83 -2.49 -14.85
N GLU A 52 8.89 -2.03 -13.61
CA GLU A 52 8.53 -0.68 -13.21
C GLU A 52 9.65 0.00 -12.43
N GLU A 53 9.78 1.31 -12.60
CA GLU A 53 10.59 2.16 -11.74
C GLU A 53 9.69 3.16 -11.00
N ILE A 54 9.89 3.25 -9.69
CA ILE A 54 9.16 4.17 -8.83
C ILE A 54 10.16 5.10 -8.15
N ARG A 55 9.85 6.39 -8.17
CA ARG A 55 10.52 7.42 -7.36
C ARG A 55 9.56 7.94 -6.31
N ILE A 56 10.00 7.99 -5.06
CA ILE A 56 9.23 8.52 -3.94
C ILE A 56 9.99 9.72 -3.38
N ASP A 57 9.38 10.89 -3.45
CA ASP A 57 9.82 12.10 -2.78
C ASP A 57 8.88 12.39 -1.60
N LEU A 58 9.44 12.52 -0.40
CA LEU A 58 8.71 12.84 0.83
C LEU A 58 9.17 14.20 1.33
N ARG A 59 8.24 15.11 1.59
CA ARG A 59 8.56 16.38 2.24
C ARG A 59 7.59 16.65 3.36
N PHE A 60 8.12 17.29 4.38
CA PHE A 60 7.40 17.60 5.60
C PHE A 60 7.91 18.92 6.15
N SER A 61 7.03 19.63 6.86
CA SER A 61 7.35 20.83 7.63
C SER A 61 6.43 20.91 8.83
N LEU A 62 6.96 21.08 10.03
CA LEU A 62 6.19 21.34 11.25
C LEU A 62 5.68 22.78 11.36
N GLY A 63 6.10 23.65 10.45
CA GLY A 63 5.64 25.03 10.40
C GLY A 63 6.18 25.86 11.56
N LYS A 64 5.36 26.75 12.10
CA LYS A 64 5.81 27.78 13.07
C LYS A 64 6.30 27.22 14.41
N ASN A 65 5.96 25.97 14.73
CA ASN A 65 6.30 25.33 16.01
C ASN A 65 7.49 24.34 15.89
N ALA A 66 8.19 24.32 14.75
CA ALA A 66 9.33 23.43 14.52
C ALA A 66 10.50 23.76 15.46
N LYS A 67 10.98 22.78 16.21
CA LYS A 67 12.25 22.86 16.93
C LYS A 67 13.41 22.75 15.96
N GLU A 68 14.62 23.04 16.43
CA GLU A 68 15.82 22.98 15.59
C GLU A 68 16.08 21.56 15.05
N GLU A 69 15.86 20.54 15.88
CA GLU A 69 15.93 19.13 15.49
C GLU A 69 14.93 18.79 14.36
N ASP A 70 13.74 19.36 14.41
CA ASP A 70 12.72 19.18 13.39
C ASP A 70 13.17 19.79 12.06
N LYS A 71 13.77 20.99 12.09
CA LYS A 71 14.31 21.63 10.88
C LYS A 71 15.42 20.81 10.22
N ILE A 72 16.27 20.14 11.01
CA ILE A 72 17.30 19.23 10.49
C ILE A 72 16.64 18.07 9.73
N LEU A 73 15.60 17.46 10.30
CA LEU A 73 14.85 16.39 9.65
C LEU A 73 14.10 16.88 8.39
N GLU A 74 13.50 18.07 8.44
CA GLU A 74 12.84 18.70 7.30
C GLU A 74 13.82 18.91 6.13
N GLU A 75 15.00 19.49 6.41
CA GLU A 75 16.04 19.70 5.41
C GLU A 75 16.60 18.38 4.88
N PHE A 76 16.69 17.35 5.73
CA PHE A 76 17.07 16.02 5.31
C PHE A 76 16.06 15.43 4.31
N LEU A 77 14.77 15.40 4.68
CA LEU A 77 13.70 14.85 3.85
C LEU A 77 13.55 15.62 2.53
N LYS A 78 13.69 16.95 2.53
CA LYS A 78 13.68 17.76 1.29
C LYS A 78 14.74 17.32 0.27
N LYS A 79 15.90 16.85 0.73
CA LYS A 79 17.03 16.43 -0.09
C LYS A 79 17.04 14.92 -0.34
N MET A 80 16.14 14.17 0.30
CA MET A 80 16.06 12.72 0.23
C MET A 80 15.00 12.29 -0.80
N TYR A 81 15.31 11.25 -1.56
CA TYR A 81 14.30 10.50 -2.30
C TYR A 81 14.68 9.03 -2.40
N ILE A 82 13.67 8.20 -2.57
CA ILE A 82 13.83 6.76 -2.79
C ILE A 82 13.60 6.49 -4.27
N LYS A 83 14.44 5.65 -4.87
CA LYS A 83 14.18 5.02 -6.15
C LYS A 83 14.08 3.53 -5.95
N THR A 84 13.07 2.93 -6.53
CA THR A 84 12.87 1.50 -6.58
C THR A 84 12.70 1.07 -8.04
N ARG A 85 13.22 -0.10 -8.38
CA ARG A 85 12.89 -0.79 -9.63
C ARG A 85 12.39 -2.18 -9.27
N VAL A 86 11.20 -2.53 -9.72
CA VAL A 86 10.60 -3.85 -9.50
C VAL A 86 10.50 -4.57 -10.84
N VAL A 87 11.04 -5.78 -10.87
CA VAL A 87 10.92 -6.73 -11.99
C VAL A 87 10.23 -7.97 -11.46
N SER A 88 9.04 -8.28 -11.97
CA SER A 88 8.24 -9.41 -11.51
C SER A 88 7.79 -10.31 -12.66
N ASP A 89 7.74 -11.61 -12.37
CA ASP A 89 7.06 -12.63 -13.16
C ASP A 89 5.96 -13.24 -12.26
N ILE A 90 4.73 -12.81 -12.51
CA ILE A 90 3.56 -13.17 -11.71
C ILE A 90 3.21 -14.65 -11.91
N VAL A 91 3.48 -15.19 -13.11
CA VAL A 91 3.19 -16.60 -13.43
C VAL A 91 4.13 -17.51 -12.65
N LYS A 92 5.41 -17.16 -12.57
CA LYS A 92 6.40 -17.90 -11.77
C LYS A 92 6.39 -17.52 -10.29
N GLN A 93 5.63 -16.49 -9.90
CA GLN A 93 5.59 -15.92 -8.56
C GLN A 93 6.99 -15.55 -8.06
N GLU A 94 7.76 -14.87 -8.90
CA GLU A 94 9.10 -14.38 -8.56
C GLU A 94 9.21 -12.87 -8.81
N ALA A 95 9.91 -12.17 -7.92
CA ALA A 95 10.13 -10.74 -8.02
C ALA A 95 11.52 -10.36 -7.53
N ASN A 96 12.10 -9.34 -8.17
CA ASN A 96 13.28 -8.63 -7.71
C ASN A 96 12.94 -7.15 -7.58
N MET A 97 13.29 -6.56 -6.45
CA MET A 97 13.21 -5.13 -6.20
C MET A 97 14.60 -4.60 -5.92
N THR A 98 15.08 -3.66 -6.71
CA THR A 98 16.24 -2.83 -6.34
C THR A 98 15.74 -1.60 -5.61
N LEU A 99 16.28 -1.31 -4.43
CA LEU A 99 15.92 -0.16 -3.61
C LEU A 99 17.15 0.72 -3.41
N SER A 100 17.04 2.00 -3.73
CA SER A 100 18.11 2.98 -3.60
C SER A 100 17.63 4.23 -2.88
N PHE A 101 18.36 4.63 -1.85
CA PHE A 101 18.16 5.87 -1.11
C PHE A 101 19.15 6.90 -1.61
N TYR A 102 18.64 8.07 -2.00
CA TYR A 102 19.44 9.18 -2.45
C TYR A 102 19.32 10.33 -1.45
N TYR A 103 20.45 10.97 -1.16
CA TYR A 103 20.50 12.23 -0.43
C TYR A 103 21.33 13.22 -1.24
N ASN A 104 20.77 14.40 -1.50
CA ASN A 104 21.41 15.43 -2.32
C ASN A 104 21.87 14.89 -3.69
N ASN A 105 21.00 14.12 -4.34
CA ASN A 105 21.25 13.42 -5.62
C ASN A 105 22.41 12.41 -5.61
N LYS A 106 22.98 12.07 -4.45
CA LYS A 106 23.98 11.01 -4.30
C LYS A 106 23.32 9.77 -3.72
N GLN A 107 23.59 8.62 -4.32
CA GLN A 107 23.13 7.33 -3.80
C GLN A 107 23.91 7.00 -2.52
N ILE A 108 23.19 6.78 -1.42
CA ILE A 108 23.80 6.53 -0.10
C ILE A 108 23.66 5.06 0.30
N ILE A 109 22.48 4.49 0.07
CA ILE A 109 22.20 3.08 0.32
C ILE A 109 21.61 2.53 -0.97
N THR A 110 22.05 1.33 -1.35
CA THR A 110 21.40 0.55 -2.39
C THR A 110 21.43 -0.91 -2.02
N GLY A 111 20.30 -1.58 -2.22
CA GLY A 111 20.21 -3.01 -2.04
C GLY A 111 19.20 -3.60 -3.00
N SER A 112 19.10 -4.91 -2.94
CA SER A 112 18.11 -5.66 -3.71
C SER A 112 17.40 -6.66 -2.80
N ILE A 113 16.14 -6.88 -3.11
CA ILE A 113 15.30 -7.87 -2.47
C ILE A 113 14.83 -8.81 -3.58
N TYR A 114 15.06 -10.11 -3.41
CA TYR A 114 14.53 -11.14 -4.29
C TYR A 114 13.57 -12.00 -3.48
N ALA A 115 12.39 -12.30 -4.03
CA ALA A 115 11.45 -13.20 -3.40
C ALA A 115 10.83 -14.12 -4.43
N ASN A 116 10.57 -15.36 -4.00
CA ASN A 116 9.71 -16.29 -4.71
C ASN A 116 8.86 -17.09 -3.70
N LYS A 117 8.15 -18.11 -4.18
CA LYS A 117 7.32 -18.99 -3.34
C LYS A 117 8.08 -19.75 -2.23
N GLU A 118 9.41 -19.86 -2.31
CA GLU A 118 10.22 -20.69 -1.38
C GLU A 118 10.96 -19.84 -0.35
N LEU A 119 11.49 -18.69 -0.75
CA LEU A 119 12.37 -17.88 0.08
C LEU A 119 12.34 -16.40 -0.30
N ALA A 120 12.77 -15.57 0.65
CA ALA A 120 13.10 -14.16 0.44
C ALA A 120 14.58 -13.92 0.74
N VAL A 121 15.23 -13.08 -0.06
CA VAL A 121 16.63 -12.68 0.07
C VAL A 121 16.73 -11.17 0.09
N TYR A 122 17.50 -10.63 1.03
CA TYR A 122 17.81 -9.22 1.20
C TYR A 122 19.32 -9.03 1.05
N ASN A 123 19.72 -8.20 0.10
CA ASN A 123 21.12 -7.90 -0.14
C ASN A 123 21.36 -6.39 -0.05
N PHE A 124 21.84 -5.96 1.10
CA PHE A 124 22.21 -4.57 1.40
C PHE A 124 23.66 -4.54 1.89
N PRO A 125 24.65 -4.61 0.98
CA PRO A 125 26.07 -4.80 1.34
C PRO A 125 26.64 -3.71 2.24
N GLN A 126 26.06 -2.50 2.21
CA GLN A 126 26.44 -1.38 3.10
C GLN A 126 25.95 -1.59 4.54
N ILE A 127 24.94 -2.43 4.76
CA ILE A 127 24.36 -2.72 6.08
C ILE A 127 24.93 -4.05 6.60
N TYR A 128 24.91 -5.09 5.78
CA TYR A 128 25.45 -6.41 6.11
C TYR A 128 26.15 -7.00 4.88
N SER A 129 27.38 -7.47 5.05
CA SER A 129 28.25 -7.85 3.93
C SER A 129 27.78 -9.09 3.17
N LYS A 130 26.91 -9.91 3.78
CA LYS A 130 26.36 -11.12 3.18
C LYS A 130 24.89 -10.91 2.77
N PRO A 131 24.42 -11.57 1.70
CA PRO A 131 22.98 -11.69 1.45
C PRO A 131 22.30 -12.39 2.63
N LEU A 132 21.25 -11.77 3.17
CA LEU A 132 20.42 -12.36 4.21
C LEU A 132 19.28 -13.10 3.53
N TYR A 133 19.01 -14.35 3.90
CA TYR A 133 17.86 -15.08 3.35
C TYR A 133 17.02 -15.72 4.45
N VAL A 134 15.74 -15.91 4.14
CA VAL A 134 14.79 -16.65 4.97
C VAL A 134 13.97 -17.57 4.09
N LYS A 135 13.86 -18.85 4.45
CA LYS A 135 12.91 -19.76 3.82
C LYS A 135 11.52 -19.45 4.36
N LEU A 136 10.55 -19.28 3.48
CA LEU A 136 9.19 -18.95 3.90
C LEU A 136 8.59 -20.06 4.78
N SER A 137 8.95 -21.32 4.54
CA SER A 137 8.55 -22.45 5.40
C SER A 137 8.99 -22.29 6.86
N ASP A 138 10.16 -21.69 7.11
CA ASP A 138 10.67 -21.50 8.47
C ASP A 138 10.07 -20.24 9.11
N ALA A 139 9.79 -19.20 8.31
CA ALA A 139 9.01 -18.04 8.77
C ALA A 139 7.59 -18.43 9.19
N TYR A 140 6.90 -19.27 8.41
CA TYR A 140 5.53 -19.72 8.74
C TYR A 140 5.45 -20.60 9.98
N LYS A 141 6.48 -21.42 10.27
CA LYS A 141 6.53 -22.22 11.51
C LYS A 141 6.53 -21.36 12.77
N ASN A 142 7.16 -20.20 12.71
CA ASN A 142 7.35 -19.31 13.85
C ASN A 142 6.29 -18.20 13.92
N MET A 143 5.31 -18.19 13.01
CA MET A 143 4.20 -17.26 13.10
C MET A 143 3.24 -17.68 14.22
N PRO A 144 2.87 -16.78 15.16
CA PRO A 144 1.94 -17.08 16.24
C PRO A 144 0.51 -17.35 15.75
N VAL A 145 0.22 -17.08 14.47
CA VAL A 145 -1.07 -17.31 13.81
C VAL A 145 -0.81 -18.03 12.49
N LYS A 146 -1.40 -19.22 12.33
CA LYS A 146 -1.37 -19.93 11.05
C LYS A 146 -2.46 -19.35 10.15
N ILE A 147 -2.07 -18.43 9.28
CA ILE A 147 -2.96 -17.85 8.28
C ILE A 147 -2.95 -18.75 7.04
N ASP A 148 -4.13 -19.23 6.63
CA ASP A 148 -4.29 -19.89 5.34
C ASP A 148 -4.24 -18.84 4.22
N VAL A 149 -3.02 -18.58 3.73
CA VAL A 149 -2.76 -17.59 2.69
C VAL A 149 -3.58 -17.86 1.43
N GLU A 150 -3.79 -19.14 1.05
CA GLU A 150 -4.55 -19.49 -0.15
C GLU A 150 -6.03 -19.15 0.02
N LYS A 151 -6.62 -19.46 1.18
CA LYS A 151 -8.00 -19.11 1.54
C LYS A 151 -8.23 -17.60 1.47
N TYR A 152 -7.38 -16.80 2.10
CA TYR A 152 -7.51 -15.34 2.08
C TYR A 152 -7.23 -14.73 0.70
N THR A 153 -6.26 -15.29 -0.05
CA THR A 153 -5.98 -14.84 -1.41
C THR A 153 -7.20 -15.04 -2.31
N LYS A 154 -7.86 -16.20 -2.26
CA LYS A 154 -9.10 -16.47 -3.02
C LYS A 154 -10.25 -15.58 -2.60
N LEU A 155 -10.40 -15.30 -1.30
CA LEU A 155 -11.48 -14.47 -0.79
C LEU A 155 -11.41 -13.03 -1.31
N PHE A 156 -10.20 -12.49 -1.47
CA PHE A 156 -9.98 -11.13 -1.96
C PHE A 156 -9.64 -11.05 -3.46
N ASP A 157 -9.57 -12.18 -4.16
CA ASP A 157 -9.37 -12.20 -5.61
C ASP A 157 -10.67 -11.85 -6.33
N ILE A 158 -10.79 -10.60 -6.76
CA ILE A 158 -11.94 -10.10 -7.53
C ILE A 158 -12.16 -10.93 -8.80
N LYS A 159 -11.11 -11.49 -9.43
CA LYS A 159 -11.29 -12.27 -10.68
C LYS A 159 -11.91 -13.65 -10.40
N ALA A 160 -11.62 -14.23 -9.23
CA ALA A 160 -12.12 -15.55 -8.85
C ALA A 160 -13.36 -15.52 -7.94
N ASN A 161 -13.65 -14.39 -7.27
CA ASN A 161 -14.75 -14.26 -6.32
C ASN A 161 -15.96 -13.52 -6.91
N LYS A 162 -16.98 -14.28 -7.33
CA LYS A 162 -18.23 -13.72 -7.90
C LYS A 162 -18.97 -12.77 -6.95
N GLN A 163 -19.01 -13.07 -5.65
CA GLN A 163 -19.66 -12.20 -4.66
C GLN A 163 -18.96 -10.83 -4.62
N LEU A 164 -17.63 -10.83 -4.70
CA LEU A 164 -16.84 -9.60 -4.74
C LEU A 164 -17.01 -8.83 -6.07
N GLN A 165 -17.12 -9.53 -7.20
CA GLN A 165 -17.47 -8.91 -8.49
C GLN A 165 -18.82 -8.21 -8.44
N ASP A 166 -19.85 -8.91 -7.92
CA ASP A 166 -21.20 -8.36 -7.77
C ASP A 166 -21.21 -7.14 -6.84
N LEU A 167 -20.42 -7.19 -5.75
CA LEU A 167 -20.25 -6.05 -4.85
C LEU A 167 -19.63 -4.87 -5.59
N VAL A 168 -18.47 -5.04 -6.22
CA VAL A 168 -17.80 -3.97 -6.97
C VAL A 168 -18.75 -3.36 -8.01
N ALA A 169 -19.43 -4.21 -8.79
CA ALA A 169 -20.40 -3.76 -9.79
C ALA A 169 -21.56 -2.96 -9.16
N SER A 170 -22.02 -3.33 -7.96
CA SER A 170 -23.08 -2.60 -7.25
C SER A 170 -22.63 -1.25 -6.69
N TYR A 171 -21.33 -1.05 -6.43
CA TYR A 171 -20.76 0.22 -5.96
C TYR A 171 -20.48 1.18 -7.12
N ALA A 172 -20.23 0.67 -8.33
CA ALA A 172 -19.95 1.53 -9.47
C ALA A 172 -21.01 2.63 -9.70
N PRO A 173 -22.34 2.36 -9.71
CA PRO A 173 -23.35 3.40 -9.96
C PRO A 173 -23.31 4.58 -8.99
N VAL A 174 -22.91 4.36 -7.72
CA VAL A 174 -22.85 5.42 -6.71
C VAL A 174 -21.51 6.15 -6.68
N LEU A 175 -20.41 5.49 -7.08
CA LEU A 175 -19.07 6.08 -7.08
C LEU A 175 -18.70 6.75 -8.41
N MET A 176 -19.21 6.25 -9.54
CA MET A 176 -18.85 6.78 -10.86
C MET A 176 -19.17 8.26 -11.04
N PRO A 177 -20.30 8.81 -10.56
CA PRO A 177 -20.54 10.25 -10.66
C PRO A 177 -19.45 11.08 -9.96
N GLN A 178 -19.01 10.63 -8.77
CA GLN A 178 -17.98 11.33 -7.99
C GLN A 178 -16.60 11.23 -8.65
N LEU A 179 -16.27 10.06 -9.19
CA LEU A 179 -15.01 9.85 -9.91
C LEU A 179 -14.98 10.61 -11.24
N THR A 180 -16.10 10.68 -11.95
CA THR A 180 -16.23 11.47 -13.19
C THR A 180 -16.03 12.95 -12.89
N ALA A 181 -16.63 13.47 -11.82
CA ALA A 181 -16.47 14.86 -11.41
C ALA A 181 -15.03 15.19 -10.98
N ALA A 182 -14.29 14.21 -10.48
CA ALA A 182 -12.88 14.36 -10.09
C ALA A 182 -11.90 14.17 -11.27
N ALA A 183 -12.32 13.50 -12.34
CA ALA A 183 -11.49 13.17 -13.48
C ALA A 183 -11.37 14.36 -14.46
N LYS A 184 -10.14 14.68 -14.84
CA LYS A 184 -9.81 15.73 -15.81
C LYS A 184 -8.88 15.13 -16.85
N PHE A 185 -9.07 15.51 -18.10
CA PHE A 185 -8.09 15.25 -19.16
C PHE A 185 -7.10 16.41 -19.21
N SER A 186 -5.81 16.11 -19.26
CA SER A 186 -4.78 17.11 -19.52
C SER A 186 -4.89 17.57 -20.97
N ASP A 187 -4.88 18.88 -21.22
CA ASP A 187 -4.86 19.46 -22.56
C ASP A 187 -3.53 19.20 -23.30
N LYS A 188 -2.51 18.75 -22.57
CA LYS A 188 -1.17 18.48 -23.07
C LYS A 188 -0.80 17.02 -22.88
N LYS A 189 -0.13 16.47 -23.90
CA LYS A 189 0.56 15.18 -23.75
C LYS A 189 1.75 15.32 -22.82
N VAL A 190 2.03 14.24 -22.10
CA VAL A 190 3.17 14.14 -21.19
C VAL A 190 4.15 13.12 -21.72
N ASP A 191 5.43 13.48 -21.76
CA ASP A 191 6.49 12.54 -22.12
C ASP A 191 6.86 11.67 -20.92
N VAL A 192 6.60 10.37 -21.05
CA VAL A 192 7.14 9.35 -20.14
C VAL A 192 8.54 9.00 -20.61
N VAL A 193 9.53 9.06 -19.71
CA VAL A 193 10.92 8.70 -19.99
C VAL A 193 11.21 7.34 -19.36
N PHE A 194 11.45 6.32 -20.18
CA PHE A 194 11.79 4.97 -19.74
C PHE A 194 13.24 4.87 -19.25
N SER A 195 13.57 3.80 -18.54
CA SER A 195 14.93 3.55 -18.00
C SER A 195 16.02 3.52 -19.06
N ASN A 196 15.67 3.14 -20.30
CA ASN A 196 16.60 3.13 -21.43
C ASN A 196 16.76 4.52 -22.10
N GLY A 197 16.17 5.56 -21.53
CA GLY A 197 16.19 6.93 -22.05
C GLY A 197 15.21 7.21 -23.19
N LYS A 198 14.49 6.20 -23.70
CA LYS A 198 13.45 6.41 -24.70
C LYS A 198 12.31 7.21 -24.09
N LYS A 199 11.72 8.10 -24.89
CA LYS A 199 10.56 8.90 -24.52
C LYS A 199 9.34 8.41 -25.27
N GLN A 200 8.19 8.42 -24.60
CA GLN A 200 6.90 8.17 -25.22
C GLN A 200 5.90 9.22 -24.79
N SER A 201 5.30 9.88 -25.77
CA SER A 201 4.25 10.86 -25.56
C SER A 201 2.94 10.15 -25.21
N CYS A 202 2.40 10.44 -24.03
CA CYS A 202 1.21 9.80 -23.48
C CYS A 202 0.10 10.83 -23.22
N ASP A 203 -1.14 10.39 -23.29
CA ASP A 203 -2.27 11.13 -22.75
C ASP A 203 -2.23 11.07 -21.22
N GLU A 204 -2.59 12.15 -20.54
CA GLU A 204 -2.62 12.23 -19.09
C GLU A 204 -4.06 12.39 -18.59
N ILE A 205 -4.52 11.41 -17.79
CA ILE A 205 -5.79 11.49 -17.06
C ILE A 205 -5.46 11.81 -15.60
N ILE A 206 -6.05 12.87 -15.07
CA ILE A 206 -5.81 13.36 -13.71
C ILE A 206 -7.10 13.19 -12.89
N PHE A 207 -7.04 12.37 -11.86
CA PHE A 207 -8.06 12.31 -10.81
C PHE A 207 -7.65 13.25 -9.69
N GLU A 208 -8.40 14.34 -9.52
CA GLU A 208 -8.12 15.35 -8.50
C GLU A 208 -9.17 15.31 -7.39
N PHE A 209 -8.71 14.95 -6.20
CA PHE A 209 -9.51 14.93 -4.99
C PHE A 209 -9.02 16.00 -4.03
N ASN A 210 -9.97 16.64 -3.35
CA ASN A 210 -9.70 17.53 -2.23
C ASN A 210 -10.43 17.01 -0.99
N LYS A 211 -10.30 17.74 0.13
CA LYS A 211 -10.99 17.39 1.37
C LYS A 211 -12.46 17.06 1.18
N ASN A 212 -13.20 17.94 0.50
CA ASN A 212 -14.65 17.79 0.37
C ASN A 212 -15.00 16.60 -0.53
N SER A 213 -14.40 16.50 -1.72
CA SER A 213 -14.72 15.38 -2.63
C SER A 213 -14.33 14.03 -2.02
N SER A 214 -13.22 13.96 -1.28
CA SER A 214 -12.79 12.72 -0.60
C SER A 214 -13.74 12.31 0.52
N ILE A 215 -14.24 13.29 1.29
CA ILE A 215 -15.23 13.05 2.34
C ILE A 215 -16.55 12.57 1.74
N GLU A 216 -17.03 13.20 0.66
CA GLU A 216 -18.26 12.77 -0.01
C GLU A 216 -18.13 11.34 -0.57
N ILE A 217 -16.98 10.98 -1.15
CA ILE A 217 -16.72 9.59 -1.60
C ILE A 217 -16.78 8.61 -0.44
N LEU A 218 -16.09 8.92 0.66
CA LEU A 218 -16.10 8.10 1.87
C LEU A 218 -17.53 7.92 2.42
N LYS A 219 -18.29 9.01 2.52
CA LYS A 219 -19.69 8.97 2.97
C LYS A 219 -20.55 8.13 2.04
N THR A 220 -20.44 8.29 0.73
CA THR A 220 -21.20 7.49 -0.24
C THR A 220 -20.93 5.99 -0.10
N ILE A 221 -19.67 5.59 0.11
CA ILE A 221 -19.33 4.19 0.34
C ILE A 221 -19.98 3.66 1.62
N LEU A 222 -19.84 4.39 2.73
CA LEU A 222 -20.38 3.97 4.02
C LEU A 222 -21.91 3.97 4.02
N THR A 223 -22.55 4.98 3.44
CA THR A 223 -24.01 5.04 3.32
C THR A 223 -24.54 3.89 2.47
N LYS A 224 -23.86 3.51 1.38
CA LYS A 224 -24.24 2.31 0.63
C LYS A 224 -24.03 1.06 1.49
N ALA A 225 -22.88 0.91 2.15
CA ALA A 225 -22.59 -0.24 3.00
C ALA A 225 -23.63 -0.45 4.10
N ALA A 226 -24.11 0.62 4.73
CA ALA A 226 -25.14 0.56 5.78
C ALA A 226 -26.47 -0.04 5.30
N ASN A 227 -26.81 0.18 4.03
CA ASN A 227 -28.12 -0.14 3.45
C ASN A 227 -28.08 -1.32 2.47
N ASP A 228 -26.89 -1.86 2.17
CA ASP A 228 -26.69 -2.91 1.16
C ASP A 228 -26.55 -4.29 1.80
N ALA A 229 -27.58 -5.12 1.64
CA ALA A 229 -27.64 -6.45 2.27
C ALA A 229 -26.48 -7.36 1.85
N LYS A 230 -26.04 -7.30 0.58
CA LYS A 230 -24.90 -8.09 0.07
C LYS A 230 -23.59 -7.65 0.71
N THR A 231 -23.40 -6.34 0.89
CA THR A 231 -22.22 -5.78 1.57
C THR A 231 -22.19 -6.22 3.03
N LYS A 232 -23.34 -6.12 3.71
CA LYS A 232 -23.49 -6.59 5.09
C LYS A 232 -23.15 -8.07 5.20
N GLU A 233 -23.72 -8.91 4.35
CA GLU A 233 -23.47 -10.35 4.32
C GLU A 233 -21.98 -10.67 4.12
N PHE A 234 -21.33 -10.05 3.14
CA PHE A 234 -19.91 -10.25 2.87
C PHE A 234 -19.02 -9.86 4.05
N ILE A 235 -19.29 -8.72 4.69
CA ILE A 235 -18.52 -8.28 5.86
C ILE A 235 -18.73 -9.22 7.04
N LEU A 236 -19.96 -9.70 7.27
CA LEU A 236 -20.25 -10.66 8.33
C LEU A 236 -19.56 -12.00 8.08
N GLN A 237 -19.57 -12.51 6.84
CA GLN A 237 -18.87 -13.73 6.46
C GLN A 237 -17.35 -13.60 6.67
N LEU A 238 -16.75 -12.50 6.20
CA LEU A 238 -15.32 -12.22 6.40
C LEU A 238 -14.97 -12.10 7.89
N THR A 239 -15.78 -11.39 8.66
CA THR A 239 -15.54 -11.20 10.10
C THR A 239 -15.62 -12.52 10.85
N LYS A 240 -16.63 -13.35 10.55
CA LYS A 240 -16.76 -14.69 11.11
C LYS A 240 -15.52 -15.54 10.81
N LEU A 241 -15.07 -15.54 9.57
CA LEU A 241 -13.88 -16.28 9.13
C LEU A 241 -12.63 -15.90 9.93
N ILE A 242 -12.40 -14.59 10.10
CA ILE A 242 -11.26 -14.06 10.87
C ILE A 242 -11.37 -14.47 12.34
N LEU A 243 -12.57 -14.39 12.93
CA LEU A 243 -12.79 -14.77 14.32
C LEU A 243 -12.59 -16.28 14.55
N GLU A 244 -13.01 -17.11 13.60
CA GLU A 244 -12.79 -18.57 13.64
C GLU A 244 -11.31 -18.92 13.54
N ASP A 245 -10.57 -18.32 12.60
CA ASP A 245 -9.13 -18.54 12.44
C ASP A 245 -8.35 -18.02 13.67
N TYR A 246 -8.78 -16.90 14.24
CA TYR A 246 -8.22 -16.37 15.49
C TYR A 246 -8.50 -17.29 16.68
N LYS A 247 -9.73 -17.82 16.82
CA LYS A 247 -10.08 -18.81 17.86
C LYS A 247 -9.22 -20.06 17.75
N ALA A 248 -9.09 -20.63 16.54
CA ALA A 248 -8.26 -21.80 16.29
C ALA A 248 -6.79 -21.55 16.65
N SER A 249 -6.27 -20.35 16.34
CA SER A 249 -4.91 -19.96 16.68
C SER A 249 -4.69 -19.82 18.19
N LEU A 250 -5.64 -19.22 18.91
CA LEU A 250 -5.61 -19.16 20.38
C LEU A 250 -5.53 -20.56 20.99
N GLN A 251 -6.38 -21.48 20.53
CA GLN A 251 -6.42 -22.87 21.02
C GLN A 251 -5.13 -23.65 20.70
N SER A 252 -4.52 -23.45 19.52
CA SER A 252 -3.25 -24.09 19.19
C SER A 252 -2.06 -23.57 20.00
N ASN A 253 -2.08 -22.29 20.39
CA ASN A 253 -1.01 -21.68 21.20
C ASN A 253 -1.13 -22.07 22.68
N MET A 254 -2.35 -22.33 23.18
CA MET A 254 -2.58 -22.86 24.54
C MET A 254 -1.98 -24.24 24.77
N GLN A 255 -1.76 -25.05 23.73
CA GLN A 255 -1.07 -26.34 23.87
C GLN A 255 0.45 -26.20 24.12
N SER A 256 1.01 -24.98 24.00
CA SER A 256 2.46 -24.72 24.06
C SER A 256 2.92 -23.85 25.23
N GLN A 257 2.00 -23.25 26.00
CA GLN A 257 2.31 -22.45 27.19
C GLN A 257 1.33 -22.77 28.31
N GLU A 258 1.85 -23.05 29.51
CA GLU A 258 1.05 -23.21 30.73
C GLU A 258 0.20 -21.95 30.99
N GLU A 259 -1.09 -22.18 31.24
CA GLU A 259 -2.05 -21.30 31.94
C GLU A 259 -2.09 -19.81 31.57
N LEU A 260 -2.43 -19.51 30.31
CA LEU A 260 -3.14 -18.26 30.02
C LEU A 260 -4.65 -18.53 30.03
N ASN A 261 -5.33 -18.09 31.08
CA ASN A 261 -6.80 -18.07 31.18
C ASN A 261 -7.35 -17.02 30.19
N ILE A 262 -7.39 -17.37 28.90
CA ILE A 262 -8.02 -16.55 27.86
C ILE A 262 -9.51 -16.90 27.85
N PRO A 263 -10.43 -15.90 27.95
CA PRO A 263 -11.86 -16.16 27.85
C PRO A 263 -12.19 -16.94 26.57
N ASP A 264 -13.05 -17.96 26.66
CA ASP A 264 -13.52 -18.67 25.47
C ASP A 264 -14.23 -17.67 24.55
N LEU A 265 -13.70 -17.52 23.35
CA LEU A 265 -14.29 -16.65 22.34
C LEU A 265 -15.50 -17.37 21.73
N ASP A 266 -16.72 -16.98 22.11
CA ASP A 266 -17.93 -17.41 21.40
C ASP A 266 -18.10 -16.58 20.12
N VAL A 267 -17.68 -17.16 18.99
CA VAL A 267 -17.81 -16.53 17.67
C VAL A 267 -19.28 -16.25 17.34
N ASN A 268 -20.21 -17.13 17.72
CA ASN A 268 -21.63 -16.95 17.38
C ASN A 268 -22.24 -15.80 18.19
N GLU A 269 -21.92 -15.69 19.47
CA GLU A 269 -22.36 -14.56 20.30
C GLU A 269 -21.83 -13.23 19.74
N VAL A 270 -20.52 -13.15 19.47
CA VAL A 270 -19.90 -11.96 18.87
C VAL A 270 -20.52 -11.62 17.52
N MET A 271 -20.75 -12.62 16.65
CA MET A 271 -21.40 -12.39 15.36
C MET A 271 -22.85 -11.94 15.49
N GLY A 272 -23.58 -12.42 16.51
CA GLY A 272 -24.93 -11.95 16.84
C GLY A 272 -24.93 -10.45 17.15
N LEU A 273 -24.03 -10.00 18.03
CA LEU A 273 -23.86 -8.59 18.37
C LEU A 273 -23.46 -7.73 17.17
N ILE A 274 -22.51 -8.20 16.35
CA ILE A 274 -22.08 -7.47 15.15
C ILE A 274 -23.22 -7.35 14.15
N ASN A 275 -23.98 -8.42 13.92
CA ASN A 275 -25.10 -8.41 12.97
C ASN A 275 -26.22 -7.44 13.40
N GLN A 276 -26.56 -7.41 14.70
CA GLN A 276 -27.56 -6.51 15.27
C GLN A 276 -27.12 -5.04 15.15
N ASN A 277 -25.85 -4.76 15.43
CA ASN A 277 -25.34 -3.40 15.48
C ASN A 277 -24.75 -2.88 14.17
N TYR A 278 -24.66 -3.71 13.13
CA TYR A 278 -23.95 -3.38 11.88
C TYR A 278 -24.40 -2.04 11.27
N THR A 279 -25.69 -1.92 10.92
CA THR A 279 -26.21 -0.75 10.22
C THR A 279 -26.07 0.51 11.05
N GLN A 280 -26.37 0.42 12.35
CA GLN A 280 -26.18 1.53 13.29
C GLN A 280 -24.71 1.96 13.34
N THR A 281 -23.77 1.01 13.48
CA THR A 281 -22.33 1.28 13.57
C THR A 281 -21.81 1.97 12.30
N ILE A 282 -22.25 1.53 11.11
CA ILE A 282 -21.84 2.17 9.86
C ILE A 282 -22.44 3.59 9.74
N ASN A 283 -23.70 3.79 10.15
CA ASN A 283 -24.32 5.12 10.17
C ASN A 283 -23.63 6.06 11.16
N GLU A 284 -23.26 5.60 12.35
CA GLU A 284 -22.46 6.36 13.32
C GLU A 284 -21.09 6.78 12.75
N ALA A 285 -20.47 5.92 11.94
CA ALA A 285 -19.24 6.28 11.23
C ALA A 285 -19.47 7.40 10.21
N VAL A 286 -20.61 7.41 9.49
CA VAL A 286 -20.98 8.51 8.58
C VAL A 286 -21.15 9.82 9.36
N TYR A 287 -21.86 9.80 10.50
CA TYR A 287 -22.02 10.99 11.34
C TYR A 287 -20.69 11.49 11.91
N SER A 288 -19.83 10.58 12.37
CA SER A 288 -18.50 10.92 12.90
C SER A 288 -17.63 11.64 11.85
N ILE A 289 -17.80 11.34 10.56
CA ILE A 289 -17.06 12.03 9.50
C ILE A 289 -17.45 13.51 9.43
N ASP A 290 -18.73 13.84 9.59
CA ASP A 290 -19.20 15.22 9.58
C ASP A 290 -18.67 16.01 10.78
N GLU A 291 -18.58 15.39 11.96
CA GLU A 291 -17.98 15.98 13.15
C GLU A 291 -16.46 16.21 13.02
N LEU A 292 -15.76 15.29 12.31
CA LEU A 292 -14.31 15.36 12.11
C LEU A 292 -13.91 16.26 10.94
N LYS A 293 -14.81 16.51 9.97
CA LYS A 293 -14.56 17.33 8.76
C LYS A 293 -13.95 18.72 9.04
N PRO A 294 -14.35 19.47 10.08
CA PRO A 294 -13.73 20.75 10.44
C PRO A 294 -12.28 20.60 10.93
N GLN A 295 -11.95 19.47 11.55
CA GLN A 295 -10.62 19.18 12.11
C GLN A 295 -9.61 18.73 11.04
N ILE A 296 -10.09 18.35 9.85
CA ILE A 296 -9.24 17.92 8.74
C ILE A 296 -8.75 19.16 7.97
N PRO A 297 -7.43 19.41 7.91
CA PRO A 297 -6.88 20.49 7.10
C PRO A 297 -7.19 20.32 5.61
N PRO A 298 -7.20 21.42 4.83
CA PRO A 298 -7.26 21.34 3.39
C PRO A 298 -6.12 20.47 2.83
N PHE A 299 -6.47 19.58 1.90
CA PHE A 299 -5.49 18.79 1.16
C PHE A 299 -5.89 18.66 -0.31
N THR A 300 -4.91 18.33 -1.13
CA THR A 300 -5.03 17.93 -2.52
C THR A 300 -4.41 16.56 -2.69
N LEU A 301 -5.14 15.66 -3.34
CA LEU A 301 -4.68 14.34 -3.75
C LEU A 301 -4.91 14.24 -5.25
N GLN A 302 -3.84 14.04 -6.02
CA GLN A 302 -3.90 13.81 -7.45
C GLN A 302 -3.37 12.41 -7.75
N TYR A 303 -4.16 11.62 -8.45
CA TYR A 303 -3.69 10.40 -9.12
C TYR A 303 -3.68 10.65 -10.62
N ARG A 304 -2.51 10.56 -11.24
CA ARG A 304 -2.31 10.82 -12.66
C ARG A 304 -1.93 9.53 -13.35
N MET A 305 -2.60 9.22 -14.45
CA MET A 305 -2.30 8.07 -15.30
C MET A 305 -1.77 8.56 -16.63
N MET A 306 -0.62 8.06 -17.04
CA MET A 306 -0.03 8.32 -18.36
C MET A 306 -0.29 7.11 -19.24
N ILE A 307 -1.12 7.29 -20.26
CA ILE A 307 -1.66 6.22 -21.09
C ILE A 307 -1.27 6.48 -22.55
N ASP A 308 -0.74 5.47 -23.22
CA ASP A 308 -0.39 5.60 -24.63
C ASP A 308 -1.61 5.57 -25.59
N ASP A 309 -1.33 5.67 -26.89
CA ASP A 309 -2.30 5.60 -27.97
C ASP A 309 -3.00 4.23 -28.08
N LYS A 310 -2.39 3.19 -27.53
CA LYS A 310 -2.92 1.82 -27.47
C LYS A 310 -3.61 1.52 -26.14
N ASN A 311 -3.90 2.54 -25.34
CA ASN A 311 -4.50 2.43 -24.02
C ASN A 311 -3.66 1.63 -23.00
N ASN A 312 -2.34 1.58 -23.18
CA ASN A 312 -1.46 0.95 -22.21
C ASN A 312 -1.03 1.95 -21.13
N LEU A 313 -1.03 1.52 -19.87
CA LEU A 313 -0.45 2.30 -18.79
C LEU A 313 1.07 2.34 -18.95
N LYS A 314 1.64 3.55 -19.04
CA LYS A 314 3.09 3.80 -19.19
C LYS A 314 3.70 4.49 -17.99
N GLY A 315 2.89 5.21 -17.23
CA GLY A 315 3.34 5.86 -16.01
C GLY A 315 2.17 6.20 -15.12
N GLU A 316 2.49 6.45 -13.86
CA GLU A 316 1.54 6.93 -12.88
C GLU A 316 2.20 7.93 -11.96
N ARG A 317 1.39 8.82 -11.37
CA ARG A 317 1.86 9.72 -10.33
C ARG A 317 0.82 9.91 -9.26
N LEU A 318 1.18 9.58 -8.02
CA LEU A 318 0.42 9.92 -6.83
C LEU A 318 1.05 11.15 -6.19
N TYR A 319 0.31 12.26 -6.17
CA TYR A 319 0.72 13.49 -5.51
C TYR A 319 -0.26 13.83 -4.39
N PHE A 320 0.23 13.89 -3.17
CA PHE A 320 -0.52 14.35 -2.01
C PHE A 320 0.14 15.61 -1.46
N TYR A 321 -0.68 16.61 -1.15
CA TYR A 321 -0.26 17.82 -0.47
C TYR A 321 -1.29 18.24 0.56
N LEU A 322 -0.85 18.44 1.80
CA LEU A 322 -1.65 18.99 2.87
C LEU A 322 -0.95 20.20 3.45
N LYS A 323 -1.73 21.24 3.76
CA LYS A 323 -1.26 22.42 4.49
C LYS A 323 -2.31 22.84 5.51
N ASP A 324 -1.89 23.05 6.75
CA ASP A 324 -2.76 23.61 7.79
C ASP A 324 -2.50 25.11 8.04
N SER A 325 -3.24 25.69 8.99
CA SER A 325 -3.12 27.10 9.39
C SER A 325 -1.83 27.43 10.15
N ASN A 326 -1.13 26.44 10.69
CA ASN A 326 0.15 26.59 11.41
C ASN A 326 1.37 26.49 10.48
N ASP A 327 1.14 26.46 9.15
CA ASP A 327 2.13 26.16 8.12
C ASP A 327 2.74 24.76 8.24
N PHE A 328 2.07 23.83 8.94
CA PHE A 328 2.37 22.41 8.85
C PHE A 328 2.09 21.95 7.42
N LYS A 329 3.04 21.22 6.82
CA LYS A 329 2.94 20.74 5.44
C LYS A 329 3.37 19.29 5.36
N ILE A 330 2.61 18.50 4.60
CA ILE A 330 3.03 17.18 4.15
C ILE A 330 2.94 17.17 2.63
N MET A 331 3.96 16.64 1.96
CA MET A 331 3.95 16.35 0.54
C MET A 331 4.48 14.94 0.31
N ILE A 332 3.74 14.18 -0.48
CA ILE A 332 4.16 12.86 -0.96
C ILE A 332 4.04 12.92 -2.48
N ASP A 333 5.13 12.68 -3.20
CA ASP A 333 5.15 12.62 -4.66
C ASP A 333 5.76 11.30 -5.09
N ILE A 334 4.90 10.38 -5.53
CA ILE A 334 5.28 9.05 -6.03
C ILE A 334 5.12 9.08 -7.53
N LYS A 335 6.19 8.82 -8.28
CA LYS A 335 6.21 8.76 -9.75
C LYS A 335 6.61 7.36 -10.18
N GLY A 336 5.71 6.67 -10.85
CA GLY A 336 5.94 5.37 -11.46
C GLY A 336 6.13 5.49 -12.98
N VAL A 337 7.06 4.71 -13.52
CA VAL A 337 7.24 4.47 -14.95
C VAL A 337 7.19 2.98 -15.18
N ILE A 338 6.31 2.54 -16.08
CA ILE A 338 6.17 1.13 -16.46
C ILE A 338 7.01 0.91 -17.72
N ASN A 339 8.22 0.40 -17.54
CA ASN A 339 9.15 0.11 -18.62
C ASN A 339 8.62 -0.97 -19.56
N SER A 340 7.99 -2.00 -19.00
CA SER A 340 7.34 -3.03 -19.80
C SER A 340 6.25 -3.79 -19.04
N LEU A 341 5.25 -4.24 -19.78
CA LEU A 341 4.23 -5.20 -19.36
C LEU A 341 4.26 -6.37 -20.35
N ASN A 342 4.16 -7.60 -19.85
CA ASN A 342 4.13 -8.83 -20.67
C ASN A 342 5.35 -9.02 -21.59
N ALA A 343 6.49 -8.37 -21.27
CA ALA A 343 7.73 -8.59 -21.99
C ALA A 343 8.47 -9.82 -21.46
N ASN A 344 9.33 -10.40 -22.29
CA ASN A 344 10.25 -11.46 -21.87
C ASN A 344 11.37 -10.84 -21.02
N ILE A 345 11.12 -10.71 -19.72
CA ILE A 345 12.05 -10.17 -18.73
C ILE A 345 12.59 -11.29 -17.85
N LYS A 346 13.86 -11.19 -17.49
CA LYS A 346 14.49 -12.12 -16.55
C LYS A 346 14.52 -11.50 -15.16
N VAL A 347 13.84 -12.12 -14.21
CA VAL A 347 13.92 -11.72 -12.79
C VAL A 347 15.31 -12.09 -12.27
N GLN A 348 16.06 -11.09 -11.82
CA GLN A 348 17.40 -11.30 -11.30
C GLN A 348 17.34 -11.95 -9.92
N LYS A 349 17.93 -13.14 -9.80
CA LYS A 349 18.09 -13.84 -8.52
C LYS A 349 19.31 -13.30 -7.78
N ILE A 350 19.25 -13.32 -6.46
CA ILE A 350 20.39 -13.01 -5.60
C ILE A 350 21.06 -14.33 -5.22
N ASP A 351 22.37 -14.44 -5.43
CA ASP A 351 23.14 -15.61 -5.02
C ASP A 351 23.21 -15.70 -3.48
N ILE A 352 22.89 -16.87 -2.93
CA ILE A 352 22.90 -17.16 -1.51
C ILE A 352 23.99 -18.14 -1.10
N SER A 353 24.91 -18.52 -2.01
CA SER A 353 26.02 -19.43 -1.73
C SER A 353 26.85 -19.02 -0.51
N ASN A 354 27.05 -17.71 -0.32
CA ASN A 354 27.71 -17.10 0.84
C ASN A 354 26.73 -16.35 1.76
N GLY A 355 25.42 -16.62 1.63
CA GLY A 355 24.36 -15.95 2.37
C GLY A 355 24.27 -16.40 3.82
N ALA A 356 23.66 -15.57 4.67
CA ALA A 356 23.35 -15.90 6.05
C ALA A 356 21.84 -16.14 6.22
N ASP A 357 21.51 -17.24 6.90
CA ASP A 357 20.14 -17.56 7.28
C ASP A 357 19.68 -16.61 8.39
N MET A 358 18.62 -15.84 8.13
CA MET A 358 18.09 -14.87 9.10
C MET A 358 17.64 -15.50 10.41
N THR A 359 17.27 -16.79 10.40
CA THR A 359 16.87 -17.53 11.62
C THR A 359 18.05 -17.91 12.51
N LYS A 360 19.29 -17.74 12.03
CA LYS A 360 20.52 -18.10 12.72
C LYS A 360 21.42 -16.91 13.02
N LEU A 361 20.91 -15.69 12.84
CA LEU A 361 21.64 -14.47 13.16
C LEU A 361 21.87 -14.38 14.67
N THR A 362 23.07 -13.95 15.03
CA THR A 362 23.49 -13.75 16.40
C THR A 362 23.32 -12.29 16.81
N GLU A 363 23.33 -12.00 18.11
CA GLU A 363 23.36 -10.61 18.62
C GLU A 363 24.47 -9.78 17.97
N LYS A 364 25.65 -10.38 17.77
CA LYS A 364 26.78 -9.75 17.09
C LYS A 364 26.47 -9.35 15.65
N ASP A 365 25.65 -10.12 14.92
CA ASP A 365 25.23 -9.75 13.57
C ASP A 365 24.33 -8.50 13.59
N PHE A 366 23.42 -8.41 14.56
CA PHE A 366 22.58 -7.24 14.78
C PHE A 366 23.39 -6.00 15.16
N GLU A 367 24.37 -6.14 16.06
CA GLU A 367 25.30 -5.06 16.41
C GLU A 367 26.06 -4.54 15.20
N ILE A 368 26.53 -5.42 14.31
CA ILE A 368 27.22 -5.03 13.07
C ILE A 368 26.28 -4.24 12.16
N MET A 369 25.06 -4.74 11.94
CA MET A 369 24.06 -4.07 11.10
C MET A 369 23.71 -2.69 11.65
N GLN A 370 23.46 -2.61 12.97
CA GLN A 370 23.20 -1.35 13.65
C GLN A 370 24.37 -0.38 13.48
N LYS A 371 25.59 -0.79 13.80
CA LYS A 371 26.79 0.06 13.68
C LYS A 371 27.00 0.58 12.25
N ASN A 372 26.71 -0.24 11.24
CA ASN A 372 26.80 0.17 9.84
C ASN A 372 25.74 1.21 9.48
N LEU A 373 24.48 1.00 9.88
CA LEU A 373 23.40 1.98 9.72
C LEU A 373 23.73 3.30 10.43
N GLU A 374 24.20 3.22 11.65
CA GLU A 374 24.64 4.36 12.45
C GLU A 374 25.74 5.17 11.76
N ASN A 375 26.74 4.49 11.18
CA ASN A 375 27.81 5.14 10.44
C ASN A 375 27.28 5.84 9.18
N ILE A 376 26.28 5.27 8.51
CA ILE A 376 25.63 5.91 7.36
C ILE A 376 24.87 7.16 7.81
N LEU A 377 24.07 7.08 8.87
CA LEU A 377 23.31 8.22 9.41
C LEU A 377 24.23 9.34 9.90
N LYS A 378 25.35 9.00 10.58
CA LYS A 378 26.38 9.96 10.98
C LYS A 378 27.00 10.69 9.78
N LYS A 379 27.32 9.98 8.70
CA LYS A 379 27.83 10.59 7.44
C LYS A 379 26.82 11.53 6.79
N LEU A 380 25.52 11.36 7.06
CA LEU A 380 24.44 12.21 6.58
C LEU A 380 24.15 13.40 7.50
N GLY A 381 24.84 13.52 8.63
CA GLY A 381 24.63 14.60 9.60
C GLY A 381 23.31 14.49 10.37
N LEU A 382 22.72 13.30 10.45
CA LEU A 382 21.49 13.08 11.20
C LEU A 382 21.77 12.84 12.70
N PRO A 383 21.02 13.49 13.61
CA PRO A 383 21.19 13.29 15.04
C PRO A 383 20.84 11.86 15.43
N MET A 384 21.73 11.21 16.16
CA MET A 384 21.53 9.85 16.65
C MET A 384 21.23 9.91 18.14
N VAL A 385 19.97 10.19 18.48
CA VAL A 385 19.54 10.17 19.88
C VAL A 385 19.06 8.75 20.22
N GLY A 386 19.88 8.02 20.98
CA GLY A 386 19.41 7.01 21.93
C GLY A 386 18.65 5.79 21.40
N THR A 387 18.79 5.38 20.15
CA THR A 387 18.20 4.12 19.65
C THR A 387 19.04 2.92 20.09
N LYS A 388 18.92 2.55 21.36
CA LYS A 388 19.03 1.13 21.74
C LYS A 388 17.74 0.47 21.27
N MET A 389 17.84 -0.46 20.33
CA MET A 389 16.72 -1.35 20.01
C MET A 389 16.49 -2.34 21.15
#